data_AF-A0A970GR44-F1
#
_entry.id   AF-A0A970GR44-F1
#
_cell.length_a   1.000
_cell.length_b   1.000
_cell.length_c   1.000
_cell.angle_alpha   90.00
_cell.angle_beta   90.00
_cell.angle_gamma   90.00
#
_symmetry.space_group_name_H-M   'P 1'
#
loop_
_entity.id
_entity.type
_entity.pdbx_description
1 polymer ?
#
loop_
_entity_poly.entity_id
_entity_poly.type
_entity_poly.pdbx_seq_one_letter_code
_entity_poly.pdbx_strand_id
1 'polypeptide(L)'
;MFNTDFFIYALGNIFNVFNLILIVFGVAAGILIGALPGLSATMGVALLLPLTFGLRPESGIPMLIGLYCGAMYGGSISAVLLHTPGTSAAAATCVDGYPMARKGQAGLAIGFSLVGSFIGGIFSAFLLLFLAPPLANVSLLFGPAEYFTMALLGLTLIASLSSGSWIKGLISGFLGILFSTVGLDVMSSVSRFTFGQMQLLDGMSLVVMLIGVFSVAQALVMIEEGMEEDAKADDQVEQELSISGRILPTWSEIVQYKNTIIRSCLIGSFVGMIPGTGGDIACWLAYNEARRKSDNPELFGTGIPEGVLAPETANNAVTGSALIPALALGIPGSSVTAVLLSGLIFHGIRTGPRFITEYGGLTYTIILSIFVA
;
A
#
# COMPACT_ATOMS: atom_id res chain seq x y z
N MET A 1 -19.54 -2.25 -17.41
CA MET A 1 -19.77 -1.04 -18.22
C MET A 1 -19.74 0.15 -17.27
N PHE A 2 -19.03 1.23 -17.60
CA PHE A 2 -18.90 2.42 -16.73
C PHE A 2 -20.30 2.92 -16.35
N ASN A 3 -20.60 3.01 -15.04
CA ASN A 3 -21.91 3.42 -14.57
C ASN A 3 -21.83 4.88 -14.10
N THR A 4 -22.43 5.77 -14.89
CA THR A 4 -22.39 7.21 -14.67
C THR A 4 -23.00 7.61 -13.33
N ASP A 5 -24.02 6.91 -12.84
CA ASP A 5 -24.67 7.23 -11.56
C ASP A 5 -23.74 6.95 -10.39
N PHE A 6 -23.04 5.81 -10.40
CA PHE A 6 -22.03 5.50 -9.39
C PHE A 6 -20.85 6.46 -9.45
N PHE A 7 -20.46 6.90 -10.64
CA PHE A 7 -19.41 7.89 -10.80
C PHE A 7 -19.81 9.26 -10.23
N ILE A 8 -21.04 9.72 -10.50
CA ILE A 8 -21.58 10.97 -9.93
C ILE A 8 -21.69 10.87 -8.40
N TYR A 9 -22.16 9.73 -7.88
CA TYR A 9 -22.20 9.48 -6.43
C TYR A 9 -20.80 9.59 -5.81
N ALA A 10 -19.80 8.98 -6.43
CA ALA A 10 -18.42 9.03 -5.98
C ALA A 10 -17.83 10.45 -6.02
N LEU A 11 -18.12 11.24 -7.06
CA LEU A 11 -17.75 12.65 -7.09
C LEU A 11 -18.38 13.41 -5.91
N GLY A 12 -19.65 13.15 -5.58
CA GLY A 12 -20.31 13.72 -4.41
C GLY A 12 -19.61 13.38 -3.09
N ASN A 13 -19.11 12.15 -2.95
CA ASN A 13 -18.32 11.75 -1.78
C ASN A 13 -16.96 12.44 -1.74
N ILE A 14 -16.27 12.58 -2.86
CA ILE A 14 -14.93 13.18 -2.91
C ILE A 14 -14.98 14.70 -2.67
N PHE A 15 -15.95 15.39 -3.25
CA PHE A 15 -16.14 16.83 -3.05
C PHE A 15 -16.81 17.16 -1.70
N ASN A 16 -17.21 16.16 -0.92
CA ASN A 16 -17.60 16.39 0.46
C ASN A 16 -16.39 16.88 1.25
N VAL A 17 -16.48 18.08 1.82
CA VAL A 17 -15.39 18.74 2.55
C VAL A 17 -14.81 17.86 3.65
N PHE A 18 -15.66 17.11 4.37
CA PHE A 18 -15.20 16.21 5.43
C PHE A 18 -14.33 15.07 4.87
N ASN A 19 -14.76 14.44 3.77
CA ASN A 19 -13.99 13.37 3.14
C ASN A 19 -12.69 13.88 2.53
N LEU A 20 -12.71 15.08 1.93
CA LEU A 20 -11.52 15.72 1.37
C LEU A 20 -10.47 16.00 2.46
N ILE A 21 -10.90 16.53 3.61
CA ILE A 21 -10.04 16.72 4.79
C ILE A 21 -9.46 15.39 5.26
N LEU A 22 -10.28 14.33 5.31
CA LEU A 22 -9.81 13.01 5.72
C LEU A 22 -8.80 12.40 4.74
N ILE A 23 -9.00 12.56 3.42
CA ILE A 23 -8.01 12.10 2.43
C ILE A 23 -6.71 12.87 2.59
N VAL A 24 -6.76 14.19 2.71
CA VAL A 24 -5.58 15.04 2.93
C VAL A 24 -4.87 14.69 4.25
N PHE A 25 -5.63 14.46 5.31
CA PHE A 25 -5.10 13.98 6.58
C PHE A 25 -4.43 12.61 6.42
N GLY A 26 -5.07 11.69 5.67
CA GLY A 26 -4.51 10.40 5.31
C GLY A 26 -3.16 10.56 4.62
N VAL A 27 -3.08 11.35 3.55
CA VAL A 27 -1.84 11.64 2.82
C VAL A 27 -0.77 12.22 3.74
N ALA A 28 -1.11 13.23 4.54
CA ALA A 28 -0.16 13.85 5.48
C ALA A 28 0.36 12.85 6.52
N ALA A 29 -0.54 12.07 7.14
CA ALA A 29 -0.18 11.02 8.08
C ALA A 29 0.67 9.93 7.40
N GLY A 30 0.34 9.57 6.16
CA GLY A 30 1.11 8.63 5.35
C GLY A 30 2.52 9.12 5.10
N ILE A 31 2.69 10.37 4.65
CA ILE A 31 4.01 10.96 4.43
C ILE A 31 4.83 10.95 5.71
N LEU A 32 4.22 11.32 6.85
CA LEU A 32 4.90 11.32 8.15
C LEU A 32 5.32 9.92 8.58
N ILE A 33 4.40 8.94 8.52
CA ILE A 33 4.70 7.55 8.90
C ILE A 33 5.73 6.94 7.97
N GLY A 34 5.58 7.15 6.66
CA GLY A 34 6.54 6.65 5.67
C GLY A 34 7.92 7.29 5.82
N ALA A 35 8.00 8.56 6.22
CA ALA A 35 9.29 9.23 6.42
C ALA A 35 10.03 8.74 7.68
N LEU A 36 9.38 8.03 8.60
CA LEU A 36 10.04 7.50 9.78
C LEU A 36 10.71 6.14 9.44
N PRO A 37 12.02 5.98 9.69
CA PRO A 37 12.70 4.69 9.56
C PRO A 37 11.99 3.58 10.34
N GLY A 38 11.95 2.37 9.79
CA GLY A 38 11.30 1.21 10.44
C GLY A 38 9.77 1.16 10.30
N LEU A 39 9.11 2.28 9.98
CA LEU A 39 7.66 2.36 9.86
C LEU A 39 7.13 2.05 8.45
N SER A 40 6.75 0.79 8.22
CA SER A 40 6.19 0.38 6.92
C SER A 40 4.80 0.98 6.63
N ALA A 41 4.47 1.17 5.35
CA ALA A 41 3.13 1.61 4.92
C ALA A 41 2.01 0.69 5.42
N THR A 42 2.26 -0.62 5.48
CA THR A 42 1.33 -1.61 6.02
C THR A 42 1.00 -1.32 7.48
N MET A 43 2.02 -0.96 8.25
CA MET A 43 1.92 -0.59 9.66
C MET A 43 1.12 0.70 9.84
N GLY A 44 1.40 1.71 9.02
CA GLY A 44 0.64 2.96 9.04
C GLY A 44 -0.86 2.76 8.78
N VAL A 45 -1.21 1.97 7.75
CA VAL A 45 -2.62 1.65 7.48
C VAL A 45 -3.22 0.86 8.64
N ALA A 46 -2.50 -0.10 9.20
CA ALA A 46 -2.97 -0.91 10.33
C ALA A 46 -3.22 -0.07 11.60
N LEU A 47 -2.39 0.94 11.87
CA LEU A 47 -2.53 1.81 13.03
C LEU A 47 -3.69 2.80 12.89
N LEU A 48 -3.95 3.31 11.68
CA LEU A 48 -5.07 4.20 11.43
C LEU A 48 -6.39 3.46 11.20
N LEU A 49 -6.35 2.18 10.85
CA LEU A 49 -7.55 1.39 10.56
C LEU A 49 -8.59 1.45 11.68
N PRO A 50 -8.26 1.26 12.98
CA PRO A 50 -9.25 1.38 14.06
C PRO A 50 -9.94 2.74 14.14
N LEU A 51 -9.26 3.83 13.76
CA LEU A 51 -9.86 5.18 13.74
C LEU A 51 -10.93 5.32 12.67
N THR A 52 -10.93 4.46 11.66
CA THR A 52 -11.90 4.47 10.57
C THR A 52 -13.23 3.81 10.96
N PHE A 53 -13.25 3.03 12.04
CA PHE A 53 -14.39 2.18 12.38
C PHE A 53 -15.65 2.95 12.79
N GLY A 54 -15.49 4.15 13.32
CA GLY A 54 -16.60 5.07 13.59
C GLY A 54 -17.06 5.88 12.38
N LEU A 55 -16.35 5.79 11.25
CA LEU A 55 -16.63 6.54 10.03
C LEU A 55 -17.46 5.71 9.06
N ARG A 56 -18.11 6.40 8.12
CA ARG A 56 -18.71 5.77 6.95
C ARG A 56 -17.61 5.17 6.06
N PRO A 57 -17.85 4.05 5.36
CA PRO A 57 -16.85 3.45 4.47
C PRO A 57 -16.42 4.40 3.35
N GLU A 58 -17.32 5.28 2.89
CA GLU A 58 -17.00 6.32 1.89
C GLU A 58 -16.12 7.46 2.43
N SER A 59 -15.82 7.46 3.73
CA SER A 59 -14.93 8.41 4.41
C SER A 59 -13.66 7.72 4.93
N GLY A 60 -13.84 6.60 5.63
CA GLY A 60 -12.76 5.86 6.28
C GLY A 60 -11.80 5.19 5.29
N ILE A 61 -12.33 4.52 4.25
CA ILE A 61 -11.49 3.85 3.26
C ILE A 61 -10.67 4.87 2.43
N PRO A 62 -11.26 5.97 1.90
CA PRO A 62 -10.47 7.02 1.25
C PRO A 62 -9.37 7.63 2.10
N MET A 63 -9.57 7.79 3.41
CA MET A 63 -8.50 8.22 4.33
C MET A 63 -7.33 7.24 4.33
N LEU A 64 -7.62 5.94 4.42
CA LEU A 64 -6.58 4.90 4.40
C LEU A 64 -5.89 4.80 3.03
N ILE A 65 -6.60 5.07 1.93
CA ILE A 65 -6.01 5.18 0.59
C ILE A 65 -5.06 6.37 0.51
N GLY A 66 -5.46 7.53 1.03
CA GLY A 66 -4.58 8.69 1.15
C GLY A 66 -3.31 8.35 1.93
N LEU A 67 -3.45 7.65 3.07
CA LEU A 67 -2.30 7.18 3.84
C LEU A 67 -1.42 6.23 3.04
N TYR A 68 -2.02 5.29 2.31
CA TYR A 68 -1.25 4.35 1.50
C TYR A 68 -0.40 5.08 0.45
N CYS A 69 -0.99 5.96 -0.37
CA CYS A 69 -0.28 6.75 -1.37
C CYS A 69 0.80 7.64 -0.73
N GLY A 70 0.45 8.34 0.35
CA GLY A 70 1.38 9.20 1.09
C GLY A 70 2.56 8.45 1.69
N ALA A 71 2.33 7.27 2.27
CA ALA A 71 3.38 6.46 2.90
C ALA A 71 4.35 5.84 1.89
N MET A 72 3.87 5.43 0.71
CA MET A 72 4.75 4.93 -0.34
C MET A 72 5.73 6.01 -0.79
N TYR A 73 5.26 7.26 -0.97
CA TYR A 73 6.14 8.39 -1.26
C TYR A 73 7.00 8.81 -0.06
N GLY A 74 6.42 8.90 1.15
CA GLY A 74 7.09 9.33 2.37
C GLY A 74 8.36 8.53 2.68
N GLY A 75 8.35 7.23 2.40
CA GLY A 75 9.51 6.33 2.52
C GLY A 75 10.75 6.81 1.79
N SER A 76 10.58 7.52 0.67
CA SER A 76 11.68 8.06 -0.12
C SER A 76 12.40 9.23 0.55
N ILE A 77 11.72 9.97 1.45
CA ILE A 77 12.30 11.14 2.13
C ILE A 77 13.43 10.70 3.06
N SER A 78 13.18 9.71 3.91
CA SER A 78 14.21 9.13 4.78
C SER A 78 15.25 8.34 3.99
N ALA A 79 14.87 7.67 2.90
CA ALA A 79 15.84 7.03 2.00
C ALA A 79 16.84 8.03 1.41
N VAL A 80 16.36 9.19 0.94
CA VAL A 80 17.20 10.24 0.34
C VAL A 80 18.04 10.96 1.39
N LEU A 81 17.49 11.29 2.55
CA LEU A 81 18.18 12.13 3.54
C LEU A 81 19.03 11.33 4.53
N LEU A 82 18.59 10.14 4.94
CA LEU A 82 19.18 9.40 6.05
C LEU A 82 19.80 8.07 5.63
N HIS A 83 19.80 7.75 4.34
CA HIS A 83 20.22 6.46 3.79
C HIS A 83 19.52 5.24 4.44
N THR A 84 18.41 5.49 5.12
CA THR A 84 17.66 4.52 5.91
C THR A 84 16.20 4.61 5.46
N PRO A 85 15.79 3.77 4.50
CA PRO A 85 14.49 3.89 3.87
C PRO A 85 13.37 3.58 4.87
N GLY A 86 12.34 4.43 4.93
CA GLY A 86 11.19 4.20 5.82
C GLY A 86 10.27 3.07 5.33
N THR A 87 10.28 2.75 4.04
CA THR A 87 9.60 1.58 3.47
C THR A 87 10.57 0.69 2.73
N SER A 88 10.30 -0.62 2.68
CA SER A 88 11.13 -1.57 1.93
C SER A 88 11.21 -1.24 0.43
N ALA A 89 10.18 -0.62 -0.14
CA ALA A 89 10.14 -0.16 -1.52
C ALA A 89 11.14 0.98 -1.81
N ALA A 90 11.30 1.90 -0.86
CA ALA A 90 12.22 3.03 -0.99
C ALA A 90 13.71 2.63 -0.91
N ALA A 91 14.04 1.38 -0.59
CA ALA A 91 15.41 0.88 -0.59
C ALA A 91 16.08 0.99 -1.97
N ALA A 92 15.34 0.79 -3.07
CA ALA A 92 15.87 0.99 -4.41
C ALA A 92 16.17 2.48 -4.68
N THR A 93 15.30 3.38 -4.21
CA THR A 93 15.46 4.83 -4.33
C THR A 93 16.67 5.34 -3.55
N CYS A 94 16.94 4.74 -2.40
CA CYS A 94 18.08 5.03 -1.54
C CYS A 94 19.42 5.00 -2.31
N VAL A 95 19.55 4.06 -3.26
CA VAL A 95 20.77 3.78 -4.02
C VAL A 95 21.29 4.99 -4.79
N ASP A 96 20.40 5.79 -5.38
CA ASP A 96 20.76 7.03 -6.09
C ASP A 96 20.31 8.30 -5.36
N GLY A 97 19.23 8.23 -4.58
CA GLY A 97 18.70 9.35 -3.81
C GLY A 97 19.68 9.89 -2.77
N TYR A 98 20.31 8.99 -2.00
CA TYR A 98 21.27 9.40 -0.98
C TYR A 98 22.57 9.98 -1.57
N PRO A 99 23.19 9.37 -2.62
CA PRO A 99 24.29 10.02 -3.32
C PRO A 99 23.94 11.40 -3.92
N MET A 100 22.71 11.60 -4.44
CA MET A 100 22.26 12.93 -4.87
C MET A 100 22.22 13.91 -3.68
N ALA A 101 21.68 13.49 -2.53
CA ALA A 101 21.67 14.31 -1.33
C ALA A 101 23.08 14.72 -0.91
N ARG A 102 24.03 13.78 -0.87
CA ARG A 102 25.45 14.04 -0.56
C ARG A 102 26.15 15.00 -1.53
N LYS A 103 25.65 15.15 -2.75
CA LYS A 103 26.11 16.16 -3.73
C LYS A 103 25.46 17.53 -3.54
N GLY A 104 24.71 17.74 -2.45
CA GLY A 104 23.94 18.96 -2.21
C GLY A 104 22.66 19.06 -3.05
N GLN A 105 22.20 17.95 -3.63
CA GLN A 105 21.00 17.90 -4.48
C GLN A 105 19.81 17.22 -3.79
N ALA A 106 19.75 17.25 -2.45
CA ALA A 106 18.72 16.59 -1.65
C ALA A 106 17.30 17.04 -2.05
N GLY A 107 17.08 18.34 -2.19
CA GLY A 107 15.80 18.89 -2.62
C GLY A 107 15.38 18.37 -4.00
N LEU A 108 16.32 18.29 -4.94
CA LEU A 108 16.05 17.81 -6.30
C LEU A 108 15.74 16.30 -6.32
N ALA A 109 16.44 15.50 -5.50
CA ALA A 109 16.16 14.07 -5.36
C ALA A 109 14.75 13.83 -4.80
N ILE A 110 14.35 14.56 -3.76
CA ILE A 110 12.98 14.52 -3.22
C ILE A 110 11.97 14.96 -4.29
N GLY A 111 12.28 15.99 -5.09
CA GLY A 111 11.42 16.42 -6.19
C GLY A 111 11.24 15.39 -7.30
N PHE A 112 12.32 14.71 -7.71
CA PHE A 112 12.20 13.60 -8.68
C PHE A 112 11.38 12.44 -8.11
N SER A 113 11.58 12.10 -6.83
CA SER A 113 10.76 11.12 -6.13
C SER A 113 9.28 11.51 -6.14
N LEU A 114 8.96 12.75 -5.76
CA LEU A 114 7.59 13.26 -5.73
C LEU A 114 6.93 13.21 -7.11
N VAL A 115 7.63 13.66 -8.15
CA VAL A 115 7.10 13.65 -9.51
C VAL A 115 6.90 12.23 -10.03
N GLY A 116 7.86 11.33 -9.80
CA GLY A 116 7.72 9.92 -10.16
C GLY A 116 6.52 9.29 -9.45
N SER A 117 6.43 9.51 -8.14
CA SER A 117 5.33 9.07 -7.29
C SER A 117 3.98 9.55 -7.78
N PHE A 118 3.85 10.85 -8.08
CA PHE A 118 2.63 11.45 -8.60
C PHE A 118 2.21 10.84 -9.95
N ILE A 119 3.15 10.72 -10.90
CA ILE A 119 2.83 10.15 -12.22
C ILE A 119 2.44 8.67 -12.11
N GLY A 120 3.15 7.90 -11.28
CA GLY A 120 2.83 6.51 -11.00
C GLY A 120 1.44 6.34 -10.38
N GLY A 121 1.11 7.17 -9.39
CA GLY A 121 -0.20 7.17 -8.71
C GLY A 121 -1.35 7.50 -9.66
N ILE A 122 -1.20 8.55 -10.48
CA ILE A 122 -2.20 8.91 -11.50
C ILE A 122 -2.38 7.78 -12.52
N PHE A 123 -1.27 7.18 -12.99
CA PHE A 123 -1.33 6.07 -13.94
C PHE A 123 -2.04 4.84 -13.36
N SER A 124 -1.75 4.49 -12.10
CA SER A 124 -2.38 3.36 -11.42
C SER A 124 -3.86 3.60 -11.11
N ALA A 125 -4.26 4.84 -10.82
CA ALA A 125 -5.67 5.22 -10.66
C ALA A 125 -6.45 5.03 -11.98
N PHE A 126 -5.87 5.43 -13.12
CA PHE A 126 -6.46 5.15 -14.44
C PHE A 126 -6.55 3.66 -14.72
N LEU A 127 -5.49 2.91 -14.45
CA LEU A 127 -5.53 1.45 -14.60
C LEU A 127 -6.60 0.82 -13.73
N LEU A 128 -6.72 1.21 -12.46
CA LEU A 128 -7.77 0.70 -11.59
C LEU A 128 -9.16 1.01 -12.15
N LEU A 129 -9.38 2.23 -12.65
CA LEU A 129 -10.63 2.65 -13.27
C LEU A 129 -11.02 1.78 -14.48
N PHE A 130 -10.07 1.45 -15.33
CA PHE A 130 -10.34 0.75 -16.59
C PHE A 130 -10.22 -0.78 -16.51
N LEU A 131 -9.34 -1.32 -15.67
CA LEU A 131 -9.06 -2.75 -15.57
C LEU A 131 -9.86 -3.47 -14.49
N ALA A 132 -10.25 -2.80 -13.41
CA ALA A 132 -11.04 -3.45 -12.36
C ALA A 132 -12.42 -3.93 -12.86
N PRO A 133 -13.21 -3.13 -13.62
CA PRO A 133 -14.53 -3.59 -14.09
C PRO A 133 -14.48 -4.80 -15.04
N PRO A 134 -13.59 -4.86 -16.06
CA PRO A 134 -13.41 -6.06 -16.87
C PRO A 134 -13.01 -7.29 -16.04
N LEU A 135 -12.09 -7.14 -15.09
CA LEU A 135 -11.64 -8.25 -14.25
C LEU A 135 -12.77 -8.79 -13.36
N ALA A 136 -13.63 -7.92 -12.83
CA ALA A 136 -14.82 -8.35 -12.08
C ALA A 136 -15.82 -9.12 -12.95
N ASN A 137 -16.00 -8.73 -14.23
CA ASN A 137 -16.87 -9.50 -15.12
C ASN A 137 -16.31 -10.90 -15.41
N VAL A 138 -14.99 -11.04 -15.53
CA VAL A 138 -14.35 -12.35 -15.68
C VAL A 138 -14.58 -13.21 -14.43
N SER A 139 -14.49 -12.61 -13.24
CA SER A 139 -14.66 -13.35 -11.99
C SER A 139 -16.10 -13.74 -11.69
N LEU A 140 -17.09 -13.12 -12.34
CA LEU A 140 -18.49 -13.61 -12.35
C LEU A 140 -18.68 -14.92 -13.12
N LEU A 141 -17.73 -15.29 -13.98
CA LEU A 141 -17.75 -16.56 -14.71
C LEU A 141 -17.17 -17.73 -13.90
N PHE A 142 -16.61 -17.46 -12.72
CA PHE A 142 -15.96 -18.48 -11.90
C PHE A 142 -16.99 -19.44 -11.29
N GLY A 143 -16.72 -20.74 -11.41
CA GLY A 143 -17.49 -21.80 -10.79
C GLY A 143 -16.90 -22.22 -9.43
N PRO A 144 -17.46 -23.28 -8.82
CA PRO A 144 -17.00 -23.77 -7.52
C PRO A 144 -15.51 -24.18 -7.50
N ALA A 145 -14.99 -24.73 -8.61
CA ALA A 145 -13.60 -25.13 -8.71
C ALA A 145 -12.66 -23.92 -8.67
N GLU A 146 -12.99 -22.86 -9.43
CA GLU A 146 -12.23 -21.62 -9.44
C GLU A 146 -12.26 -20.95 -8.06
N TYR A 147 -13.41 -20.90 -7.39
CA TYR A 147 -13.49 -20.37 -6.03
C TYR A 147 -12.65 -21.17 -5.03
N PHE A 148 -12.60 -22.50 -5.15
CA PHE A 148 -11.74 -23.33 -4.33
C PHE A 148 -10.26 -23.00 -4.57
N THR A 149 -9.84 -22.87 -5.83
CA THR A 149 -8.47 -22.46 -6.18
C THR A 149 -8.16 -21.05 -5.69
N MET A 150 -9.11 -20.12 -5.75
CA MET A 150 -8.96 -18.76 -5.23
C MET A 150 -8.80 -18.74 -3.71
N ALA A 151 -9.54 -19.57 -2.98
CA ALA A 151 -9.36 -19.73 -1.54
C ALA A 151 -7.98 -20.32 -1.22
N LEU A 152 -7.54 -21.34 -1.95
CA LEU A 152 -6.20 -21.93 -1.80
C LEU A 152 -5.10 -20.90 -2.10
N LEU A 153 -5.27 -20.11 -3.15
CA LEU A 153 -4.38 -19.01 -3.52
C LEU A 153 -4.34 -17.95 -2.42
N GLY A 154 -5.48 -17.55 -1.87
CA GLY A 154 -5.54 -16.63 -0.73
C GLY A 154 -4.75 -17.16 0.48
N LEU A 155 -4.89 -18.44 0.81
CA LEU A 155 -4.16 -19.08 1.91
C LEU A 155 -2.65 -19.16 1.65
N THR A 156 -2.22 -19.48 0.43
CA THR A 156 -0.78 -19.48 0.09
C THR A 156 -0.20 -18.07 0.09
N LEU A 157 -0.99 -17.05 -0.26
CA LEU A 157 -0.54 -15.66 -0.23
C LEU A 157 -0.27 -15.14 1.17
N ILE A 158 -1.01 -15.60 2.19
CA ILE A 158 -0.69 -15.29 3.60
C ILE A 158 0.76 -15.72 3.92
N ALA A 159 1.20 -16.85 3.41
CA ALA A 159 2.58 -17.31 3.57
C ALA A 159 3.58 -16.40 2.84
N SER A 160 3.23 -15.94 1.63
CA SER A 160 4.11 -15.09 0.80
C SER A 160 4.25 -13.65 1.31
N LEU A 161 3.19 -13.09 1.89
CA LEU A 161 3.18 -11.73 2.44
C LEU A 161 3.91 -11.63 3.78
N SER A 162 4.23 -12.77 4.41
CA SER A 162 4.98 -12.84 5.66
C SER A 162 6.48 -12.75 5.38
N SER A 163 7.02 -11.53 5.49
CA SER A 163 8.45 -11.26 5.35
C SER A 163 9.30 -12.16 6.26
N GLY A 164 10.37 -12.75 5.71
CA GLY A 164 11.35 -13.56 6.44
C GLY A 164 11.00 -15.04 6.62
N SER A 165 9.77 -15.40 7.01
CA SER A 165 9.38 -16.81 7.22
C SER A 165 7.95 -17.11 6.77
N TRP A 166 7.83 -17.86 5.68
CA TRP A 166 6.55 -18.35 5.15
C TRP A 166 5.82 -19.29 6.13
N ILE A 167 6.57 -20.01 6.97
CA ILE A 167 6.00 -20.89 8.03
C ILE A 167 5.29 -20.04 9.08
N LYS A 168 5.90 -18.93 9.54
CA LYS A 168 5.25 -18.02 10.49
C LYS A 168 3.97 -17.42 9.91
N GLY A 169 3.98 -17.08 8.61
CA GLY A 169 2.79 -16.64 7.89
C GLY A 169 1.66 -17.68 7.91
N LEU A 170 1.96 -18.94 7.57
CA LEU A 170 0.97 -20.03 7.63
C LEU A 170 0.44 -20.28 9.05
N ILE A 171 1.31 -20.23 10.06
CA ILE A 171 0.89 -20.36 11.47
C ILE A 171 -0.06 -19.21 11.84
N SER A 172 0.26 -17.98 11.46
CA SER A 172 -0.61 -16.81 11.68
C SER A 172 -1.96 -16.97 10.98
N GLY A 173 -1.97 -17.42 9.73
CA GLY A 173 -3.21 -17.72 8.99
C GLY A 173 -4.03 -18.82 9.66
N PHE A 174 -3.40 -19.90 10.11
CA PHE A 174 -4.07 -20.98 10.83
C PHE A 174 -4.67 -20.50 12.16
N LEU A 175 -3.94 -19.69 12.94
CA LEU A 175 -4.44 -19.07 14.17
C LEU A 175 -5.63 -18.15 13.87
N GLY A 176 -5.56 -17.36 12.80
CA GLY A 176 -6.68 -16.52 12.36
C GLY A 176 -7.93 -17.34 12.02
N ILE A 177 -7.78 -18.45 11.30
CA ILE A 177 -8.88 -19.38 11.02
C ILE A 177 -9.43 -19.97 12.32
N LEU A 178 -8.57 -20.46 13.21
CA LEU A 178 -8.98 -21.00 14.50
C LEU A 178 -9.80 -19.99 15.30
N PHE A 179 -9.33 -18.75 15.38
CA PHE A 179 -10.01 -17.63 16.03
C PHE A 179 -11.35 -17.29 15.39
N SER A 180 -11.46 -17.39 14.06
CA SER A 180 -12.73 -17.19 13.36
C SER A 180 -13.78 -18.28 13.63
N THR A 181 -13.36 -19.46 14.13
CA THR A 181 -14.28 -20.56 14.45
C THR A 181 -14.88 -20.49 15.86
N VAL A 182 -14.45 -19.52 16.68
CA VAL A 182 -15.02 -19.28 18.01
C VAL A 182 -16.41 -18.68 17.86
N GLY A 183 -17.40 -19.27 18.55
CA GLY A 183 -18.79 -18.81 18.55
C GLY A 183 -19.79 -19.85 18.08
N LEU A 184 -21.00 -19.40 17.76
CA LEU A 184 -22.04 -20.25 17.22
C LEU A 184 -21.78 -20.53 15.73
N ASP A 185 -21.76 -21.81 15.36
CA ASP A 185 -21.69 -22.20 13.96
C ASP A 185 -22.98 -21.82 13.22
N VAL A 186 -22.82 -21.10 12.10
CA VAL A 186 -23.94 -20.53 11.33
C VAL A 186 -24.84 -21.60 10.68
N MET A 187 -24.34 -22.82 10.49
CA MET A 187 -25.09 -23.90 9.82
C MET A 187 -25.76 -24.85 10.81
N SER A 188 -25.05 -25.21 11.88
CA SER A 188 -25.47 -26.23 12.85
C SER A 188 -25.93 -25.66 14.20
N SER A 189 -25.74 -24.36 14.43
CA SER A 189 -26.03 -23.68 15.71
C SER A 189 -25.33 -24.29 16.93
N VAL A 190 -24.24 -25.05 16.70
CA VAL A 190 -23.41 -25.62 17.76
C VAL A 190 -22.39 -24.59 18.22
N SER A 191 -22.29 -24.41 19.53
CA SER A 191 -21.26 -23.56 20.15
C SER A 191 -19.88 -24.19 20.02
N ARG A 192 -18.93 -23.46 19.43
CA ARG A 192 -17.53 -23.86 19.28
C ARG A 192 -16.63 -22.95 20.10
N PHE A 193 -15.79 -23.54 20.96
CA PHE A 193 -14.76 -22.82 21.73
C PHE A 193 -15.29 -21.64 22.57
N THR A 194 -16.55 -21.70 23.04
CA THR A 194 -17.15 -20.63 23.85
C THR A 194 -16.86 -20.78 25.35
N PHE A 195 -16.34 -21.95 25.78
CA PHE A 195 -15.93 -22.24 27.16
C PHE A 195 -16.98 -21.89 28.24
N GLY A 196 -18.27 -21.91 27.89
CA GLY A 196 -19.37 -21.55 28.80
C GLY A 196 -19.58 -20.04 29.00
N GLN A 197 -18.83 -19.18 28.32
CA GLN A 197 -18.99 -17.73 28.38
C GLN A 197 -19.97 -17.25 27.31
N MET A 198 -21.01 -16.52 27.74
CA MET A 198 -22.02 -15.98 26.82
C MET A 198 -21.43 -14.96 25.85
N GLN A 199 -20.42 -14.19 26.26
CA GLN A 199 -19.76 -13.18 25.42
C GLN A 199 -19.06 -13.78 24.20
N LEU A 200 -18.73 -15.07 24.23
CA LEU A 200 -18.09 -15.77 23.13
C LEU A 200 -19.10 -16.42 22.17
N LEU A 201 -20.41 -16.40 22.46
CA LEU A 201 -21.42 -16.97 21.56
C LEU A 201 -21.49 -16.23 20.23
N ASP A 202 -21.33 -14.91 20.27
CA ASP A 202 -21.26 -14.05 19.08
C ASP A 202 -19.89 -14.12 18.37
N GLY A 203 -18.98 -14.96 18.89
CA GLY A 203 -17.60 -15.06 18.46
C GLY A 203 -16.71 -13.97 19.04
N MET A 204 -15.48 -13.88 18.55
CA MET A 204 -14.56 -12.83 18.96
C MET A 204 -14.81 -11.55 18.18
N SER A 205 -14.90 -10.41 18.89
CA SER A 205 -15.04 -9.11 18.26
C SER A 205 -13.85 -8.85 17.34
N LEU A 206 -14.13 -8.71 16.04
CA LEU A 206 -13.12 -8.41 15.03
C LEU A 206 -12.37 -7.11 15.35
N VAL A 207 -13.05 -6.10 15.91
CA VAL A 207 -12.42 -4.84 16.37
C VAL A 207 -11.37 -5.11 17.43
N VAL A 208 -11.73 -5.88 18.46
CA VAL A 208 -10.84 -6.18 19.58
C VAL A 208 -9.66 -7.00 19.10
N MET A 209 -9.89 -7.96 18.19
CA MET A 209 -8.80 -8.73 17.58
C MET A 209 -7.86 -7.84 16.76
N LEU A 210 -8.37 -6.95 15.90
CA LEU A 210 -7.53 -6.09 15.08
C LEU A 210 -6.75 -5.09 15.93
N ILE A 211 -7.37 -4.47 16.94
CA ILE A 211 -6.68 -3.59 17.91
C ILE A 211 -5.61 -4.39 18.67
N GLY A 212 -5.95 -5.58 19.16
CA GLY A 212 -5.00 -6.44 19.86
C GLY A 212 -3.82 -6.83 18.98
N VAL A 213 -4.08 -7.36 17.78
CA VAL A 213 -3.03 -7.86 16.88
C VAL A 213 -2.18 -6.71 16.34
N PHE A 214 -2.75 -5.58 15.92
CA PHE A 214 -1.96 -4.50 15.34
C PHE A 214 -1.36 -3.57 16.38
N SER A 215 -2.13 -3.11 17.38
CA SER A 215 -1.63 -2.14 18.36
C SER A 215 -0.66 -2.77 19.37
N VAL A 216 -0.92 -4.00 19.84
CA VAL A 216 0.01 -4.66 20.78
C VAL A 216 1.26 -5.13 20.06
N ALA A 217 1.15 -5.72 18.86
CA ALA A 217 2.33 -6.08 18.08
C ALA A 217 3.19 -4.83 17.80
N GLN A 218 2.56 -3.69 17.46
CA GLN A 218 3.29 -2.45 17.27
C GLN A 218 4.03 -2.01 18.54
N ALA A 219 3.35 -2.01 19.68
CA ALA A 219 3.98 -1.61 20.94
C ALA A 219 5.20 -2.48 21.25
N LEU A 220 5.14 -3.78 20.99
CA LEU A 220 6.27 -4.70 21.16
C LEU A 220 7.42 -4.41 20.19
N VAL A 221 7.13 -4.14 18.92
CA VAL A 221 8.15 -3.75 17.92
C VAL A 221 8.84 -2.45 18.32
N MET A 222 8.07 -1.43 18.75
CA MET A 222 8.65 -0.15 19.18
C MET A 222 9.54 -0.30 20.42
N ILE A 223 9.20 -1.23 21.33
CA ILE A 223 10.06 -1.56 22.47
C ILE A 223 11.36 -2.23 21.99
N GLU A 224 11.28 -3.17 21.06
CA GLU A 224 12.44 -3.85 20.48
C GLU A 224 13.38 -2.88 19.75
N GLU A 225 12.83 -2.01 18.88
CA GLU A 225 13.59 -1.02 18.13
C GLU A 225 14.21 0.05 19.03
N GLY A 226 13.46 0.54 20.02
CA GLY A 226 13.97 1.49 21.03
C GLY A 226 15.07 0.90 21.90
N MET A 227 15.15 -0.42 22.03
CA MET A 227 16.27 -1.12 22.68
C MET A 227 17.48 -1.33 21.76
N GLU A 228 17.29 -1.33 20.43
CA GLU A 228 18.39 -1.42 19.44
C GLU A 228 19.05 -0.06 19.14
N GLU A 229 18.31 1.05 19.19
CA GLU A 229 18.86 2.41 19.00
C GLU A 229 19.89 2.77 20.08
N ASP A 230 19.71 2.28 21.33
CA ASP A 230 20.71 2.41 22.40
C ASP A 230 21.99 1.56 22.14
N ALA A 231 21.95 0.60 21.21
CA ALA A 231 23.06 -0.30 20.89
C ALA A 231 23.81 0.05 19.58
N LYS A 232 23.28 0.97 18.75
CA LYS A 232 23.87 1.41 17.47
C LYS A 232 23.93 2.93 17.33
N ALA A 233 24.25 3.64 18.41
CA ALA A 233 24.86 4.96 18.31
C ALA A 233 26.30 4.82 17.77
N ASP A 234 26.43 4.39 16.52
CA ASP A 234 27.72 4.38 15.81
C ASP A 234 27.84 5.68 15.01
N ASP A 235 29.03 6.28 15.05
CA ASP A 235 29.43 7.61 14.58
C ASP A 235 29.12 7.87 13.08
N GLN A 236 27.85 8.01 12.70
CA GLN A 236 27.51 8.65 11.43
C GLN A 236 27.52 10.15 11.66
N VAL A 237 28.61 10.78 11.25
CA VAL A 237 28.75 12.24 11.11
C VAL A 237 27.46 12.78 10.50
N GLU A 238 26.65 13.46 11.32
CA GLU A 238 25.52 14.28 10.89
C GLU A 238 26.07 15.38 9.97
N GLN A 239 26.26 15.07 8.70
CA GLN A 239 26.20 16.12 7.70
C GLN A 239 24.76 16.58 7.71
N GLU A 240 24.51 17.77 8.24
CA GLU A 240 23.25 18.49 8.06
C GLU A 240 23.00 18.62 6.54
N LEU A 241 22.32 17.64 5.96
CA LEU A 241 21.90 17.65 4.57
C LEU A 241 20.76 18.66 4.47
N SER A 242 21.14 19.93 4.30
CA SER A 242 20.16 20.99 4.12
C SER A 242 19.41 20.79 2.80
N ILE A 243 18.10 20.96 2.84
CA ILE A 243 17.28 21.11 1.63
C ILE A 243 17.57 22.50 1.07
N SER A 244 18.68 22.61 0.34
CA SER A 244 19.10 23.85 -0.32
C SER A 244 18.91 23.74 -1.83
N GLY A 245 18.52 24.85 -2.45
CA GLY A 245 18.34 24.94 -3.90
C GLY A 245 16.95 24.55 -4.40
N ARG A 246 16.90 24.11 -5.66
CA ARG A 246 15.65 23.83 -6.37
C ARG A 246 15.11 22.46 -5.97
N ILE A 247 13.89 22.44 -5.43
CA ILE A 247 13.21 21.21 -5.03
C ILE A 247 12.60 20.50 -6.24
N LEU A 248 11.81 21.21 -7.05
CA LEU A 248 11.12 20.58 -8.17
C LEU A 248 11.99 20.48 -9.44
N PRO A 249 12.05 19.31 -10.09
CA PRO A 249 12.70 19.18 -11.39
C PRO A 249 11.96 20.01 -12.45
N THR A 250 12.66 20.42 -13.50
CA THR A 250 12.08 21.21 -14.57
C THR A 250 11.31 20.29 -15.49
N TRP A 251 10.36 20.85 -16.23
CA TRP A 251 9.62 20.08 -17.23
C TRP A 251 10.54 19.40 -18.25
N SER A 252 11.64 20.04 -18.66
CA SER A 252 12.62 19.43 -19.56
C SER A 252 13.32 18.22 -18.96
N GLU A 253 13.68 18.27 -17.67
CA GLU A 253 14.29 17.14 -16.95
C GLU A 253 13.32 15.97 -16.84
N ILE A 254 12.04 16.22 -16.59
CA ILE A 254 11.01 15.17 -16.54
C ILE A 254 10.83 14.52 -17.92
N VAL A 255 10.70 15.34 -18.97
CA VAL A 255 10.47 14.86 -20.34
C VAL A 255 11.65 14.06 -20.87
N GLN A 256 12.88 14.37 -20.45
CA GLN A 256 14.07 13.59 -20.77
C GLN A 256 13.92 12.11 -20.36
N TYR A 257 13.29 11.85 -19.22
CA TYR A 257 13.10 10.50 -18.68
C TYR A 257 11.72 9.89 -18.96
N LYS A 258 10.94 10.45 -19.90
CA LYS A 258 9.57 9.99 -20.22
C LYS A 258 9.48 8.49 -20.50
N ASN A 259 10.48 7.92 -21.17
CA ASN A 259 10.50 6.50 -21.51
C ASN A 259 10.68 5.64 -20.26
N THR A 260 11.50 6.09 -19.32
CA THR A 260 11.74 5.44 -18.04
C THR A 260 10.50 5.52 -17.17
N ILE A 261 9.86 6.69 -17.08
CA ILE A 261 8.56 6.87 -16.39
C ILE A 261 7.52 5.89 -16.95
N ILE A 262 7.31 5.85 -18.27
CA ILE A 262 6.30 4.97 -18.89
C ILE A 262 6.62 3.49 -18.59
N ARG A 263 7.88 3.07 -18.71
CA ARG A 263 8.28 1.68 -18.39
C ARG A 263 8.08 1.36 -16.92
N SER A 264 8.46 2.25 -16.02
CA SER A 264 8.26 2.09 -14.58
C SER A 264 6.79 2.02 -14.21
N CYS A 265 5.93 2.84 -14.82
CA CYS A 265 4.47 2.75 -14.68
C CYS A 265 3.95 1.37 -15.07
N LEU A 266 4.39 0.84 -16.22
CA LEU A 266 4.00 -0.49 -16.69
C LEU A 266 4.51 -1.60 -15.78
N ILE A 267 5.77 -1.53 -15.34
CA ILE A 267 6.39 -2.49 -14.43
C ILE A 267 5.66 -2.50 -13.09
N GLY A 268 5.51 -1.34 -12.45
CA GLY A 268 4.84 -1.23 -11.17
C GLY A 268 3.38 -1.68 -11.24
N SER A 269 2.68 -1.33 -12.32
CA SER A 269 1.31 -1.76 -12.53
C SER A 269 1.18 -3.28 -12.72
N PHE A 270 2.06 -3.87 -13.52
CA PHE A 270 2.06 -5.31 -13.77
C PHE A 270 2.40 -6.08 -12.49
N VAL A 271 3.46 -5.66 -11.78
CA VAL A 271 3.86 -6.28 -10.50
C VAL A 271 2.79 -6.08 -9.44
N GLY A 272 2.16 -4.92 -9.35
CA GLY A 272 1.11 -4.68 -8.36
C GLY A 272 -0.15 -5.51 -8.61
N MET A 273 -0.47 -5.83 -9.87
CA MET A 273 -1.58 -6.75 -10.17
C MET A 273 -1.28 -8.20 -9.79
N ILE A 274 0.00 -8.58 -9.61
CA ILE A 274 0.37 -9.90 -9.12
C ILE A 274 0.11 -9.94 -7.61
N PRO A 275 -0.69 -10.90 -7.12
CA PRO A 275 -0.92 -11.04 -5.70
C PRO A 275 0.38 -11.34 -4.93
N GLY A 276 0.59 -10.64 -3.82
CA GLY A 276 1.67 -10.94 -2.89
C GLY A 276 3.03 -10.29 -3.19
N THR A 277 3.20 -9.62 -4.34
CA THR A 277 4.51 -9.11 -4.79
C THR A 277 4.84 -7.68 -4.35
N GLY A 278 3.85 -6.87 -3.96
CA GLY A 278 4.09 -5.58 -3.32
C GLY A 278 4.88 -4.54 -4.15
N GLY A 279 5.32 -3.48 -3.46
CA GLY A 279 6.06 -2.36 -4.06
C GLY A 279 7.58 -2.56 -4.13
N ASP A 280 8.13 -3.37 -3.25
CA ASP A 280 9.56 -3.68 -3.15
C ASP A 280 10.10 -4.36 -4.42
N ILE A 281 9.43 -5.41 -4.89
CA ILE A 281 9.80 -6.09 -6.12
C ILE A 281 9.66 -5.15 -7.33
N ALA A 282 8.57 -4.36 -7.36
CA ALA A 282 8.32 -3.41 -8.43
C ALA A 282 9.43 -2.35 -8.55
N CYS A 283 9.84 -1.77 -7.42
CA CYS A 283 10.88 -0.73 -7.39
C CYS A 283 12.23 -1.26 -7.86
N TRP A 284 12.66 -2.42 -7.36
CA TRP A 284 13.93 -3.02 -7.78
C TRP A 284 13.91 -3.45 -9.24
N LEU A 285 12.79 -4.00 -9.72
CA LEU A 285 12.67 -4.38 -11.13
C LEU A 285 12.71 -3.14 -12.05
N ALA A 286 12.03 -2.05 -11.66
CA ALA A 286 12.05 -0.79 -12.39
C ALA A 286 13.44 -0.14 -12.39
N TYR A 287 14.12 -0.12 -11.24
CA TYR A 287 15.49 0.37 -11.13
C TYR A 287 16.45 -0.41 -12.05
N ASN A 288 16.38 -1.74 -12.01
CA ASN A 288 17.20 -2.60 -12.86
C ASN A 288 16.90 -2.44 -14.34
N GLU A 289 15.62 -2.29 -14.72
CA GLU A 289 15.25 -2.06 -16.11
C GLU A 289 15.67 -0.68 -16.61
N ALA A 290 15.54 0.35 -15.78
CA ALA A 290 16.04 1.69 -16.08
C ALA A 290 17.55 1.64 -16.32
N ARG A 291 18.31 1.01 -15.41
CA ARG A 291 19.76 0.81 -15.61
C ARG A 291 20.08 0.07 -16.88
N ARG A 292 19.38 -1.04 -17.17
CA ARG A 292 19.62 -1.87 -18.36
C ARG A 292 19.37 -1.12 -19.67
N LYS A 293 18.45 -0.16 -19.66
CA LYS A 293 18.02 0.59 -20.85
C LYS A 293 18.54 2.02 -20.92
N SER A 294 19.26 2.47 -19.91
CA SER A 294 19.87 3.80 -19.88
C SER A 294 21.03 3.86 -20.86
N ASP A 295 21.25 5.06 -21.40
CA ASP A 295 22.43 5.34 -22.21
C ASP A 295 23.71 5.44 -21.35
N ASN A 296 23.57 5.62 -20.02
CA ASN A 296 24.68 5.77 -19.07
C ASN A 296 24.52 4.81 -17.85
N PRO A 297 24.51 3.47 -18.07
CA PRO A 297 24.26 2.47 -17.02
C PRO A 297 25.30 2.47 -15.88
N GLU A 298 26.48 3.03 -16.11
CA GLU A 298 27.58 3.19 -15.16
C GLU A 298 27.35 4.30 -14.12
N LEU A 299 26.42 5.23 -14.37
CA LEU A 299 26.11 6.32 -13.45
C LEU A 299 25.10 5.92 -12.36
N PHE A 300 24.45 4.77 -12.47
CA PHE A 300 23.55 4.24 -11.45
C PHE A 300 24.29 3.90 -10.16
N GLY A 301 23.70 4.29 -9.02
CA GLY A 301 24.34 4.24 -7.70
C GLY A 301 25.32 5.38 -7.43
N THR A 302 25.49 6.32 -8.37
CA THR A 302 26.32 7.51 -8.15
C THR A 302 25.48 8.76 -7.87
N GLY A 303 24.15 8.66 -7.94
CA GLY A 303 23.21 9.76 -7.79
C GLY A 303 22.71 10.30 -9.12
N ILE A 304 22.29 9.42 -10.03
CA ILE A 304 21.63 9.80 -11.28
C ILE A 304 20.11 9.96 -11.05
N PRO A 305 19.46 11.03 -11.56
CA PRO A 305 18.01 11.23 -11.39
C PRO A 305 17.15 10.05 -11.85
N GLU A 306 17.58 9.35 -12.90
CA GLU A 306 16.90 8.18 -13.43
C GLU A 306 16.75 7.06 -12.40
N GLY A 307 17.75 6.88 -11.53
CA GLY A 307 17.77 5.88 -10.47
C GLY A 307 16.85 6.20 -9.28
N VAL A 308 16.37 7.45 -9.17
CA VAL A 308 15.32 7.85 -8.21
C VAL A 308 13.95 7.79 -8.86
N LEU A 309 13.84 8.34 -10.07
CA LEU A 309 12.57 8.47 -10.78
C LEU A 309 11.97 7.10 -11.17
N ALA A 310 12.81 6.16 -11.58
CA ALA A 310 12.36 4.84 -12.00
C ALA A 310 11.70 4.01 -10.88
N PRO A 311 12.35 3.79 -9.71
CA PRO A 311 11.73 3.06 -8.61
C PRO A 311 10.51 3.80 -8.07
N GLU A 312 10.56 5.12 -7.88
CA GLU A 312 9.43 5.86 -7.28
C GLU A 312 8.19 5.92 -8.19
N THR A 313 8.39 5.95 -9.52
CA THR A 313 7.27 5.82 -10.46
C THR A 313 6.63 4.44 -10.36
N ALA A 314 7.43 3.37 -10.27
CA ALA A 314 6.89 2.02 -10.11
C ALA A 314 6.24 1.82 -8.74
N ASN A 315 6.81 2.42 -7.69
CA ASN A 315 6.34 2.40 -6.31
C ASN A 315 4.87 2.82 -6.20
N ASN A 316 4.55 4.01 -6.70
CA ASN A 316 3.18 4.51 -6.68
C ASN A 316 2.32 4.01 -7.85
N ALA A 317 2.91 3.42 -8.88
CA ALA A 317 2.13 2.64 -9.84
C ALA A 317 1.51 1.38 -9.19
N VAL A 318 2.10 0.85 -8.11
CA VAL A 318 1.56 -0.30 -7.36
C VAL A 318 0.31 0.06 -6.55
N THR A 319 0.16 1.29 -6.06
CA THR A 319 -0.90 1.63 -5.09
C THR A 319 -2.31 1.41 -5.64
N GLY A 320 -2.57 1.89 -6.87
CA GLY A 320 -3.83 1.61 -7.57
C GLY A 320 -3.89 0.23 -8.19
N SER A 321 -2.79 -0.29 -8.74
CA SER A 321 -2.82 -1.58 -9.45
C SER A 321 -2.99 -2.78 -8.51
N ALA A 322 -2.46 -2.70 -7.28
CA ALA A 322 -2.65 -3.72 -6.24
C ALA A 322 -4.11 -3.81 -5.76
N LEU A 323 -4.89 -2.73 -5.93
CA LEU A 323 -6.31 -2.74 -5.62
C LEU A 323 -7.15 -3.43 -6.70
N ILE A 324 -6.62 -3.63 -7.92
CA ILE A 324 -7.34 -4.31 -9.00
C ILE A 324 -7.75 -5.73 -8.59
N PRO A 325 -6.81 -6.64 -8.25
CA PRO A 325 -7.19 -7.98 -7.77
C PRO A 325 -7.85 -7.92 -6.38
N ALA A 326 -7.49 -6.96 -5.53
CA ALA A 326 -8.06 -6.85 -4.18
C ALA A 326 -9.58 -6.60 -4.23
N LEU A 327 -10.01 -5.64 -5.04
CA LEU A 327 -11.42 -5.30 -5.14
C LEU A 327 -12.19 -6.30 -6.02
N ALA A 328 -11.63 -6.71 -7.16
CA ALA A 328 -12.33 -7.56 -8.14
C ALA A 328 -12.38 -9.05 -7.74
N LEU A 329 -11.37 -9.53 -7.02
CA LEU A 329 -11.20 -10.94 -6.67
C LEU A 329 -11.20 -11.20 -5.17
N GLY A 330 -11.07 -10.16 -4.34
CA GLY A 330 -10.89 -10.32 -2.89
C GLY A 330 -9.50 -10.80 -2.51
N ILE A 331 -8.53 -10.71 -3.42
CA ILE A 331 -7.16 -11.19 -3.21
C ILE A 331 -6.20 -10.00 -3.12
N PRO A 332 -5.46 -9.82 -2.01
CA PRO A 332 -4.57 -8.68 -1.86
C PRO A 332 -3.40 -8.72 -2.86
N GLY A 333 -3.15 -7.59 -3.53
CA GLY A 333 -1.95 -7.36 -4.36
C GLY A 333 -0.68 -7.12 -3.55
N SER A 334 -0.83 -6.58 -2.34
CA SER A 334 0.24 -6.23 -1.40
C SER A 334 -0.20 -6.40 0.06
N SER A 335 0.76 -6.40 0.99
CA SER A 335 0.48 -6.42 2.43
C SER A 335 -0.43 -5.25 2.85
N VAL A 336 -0.25 -4.07 2.25
CA VAL A 336 -1.11 -2.90 2.53
C VAL A 336 -2.55 -3.15 2.10
N THR A 337 -2.74 -3.70 0.89
CA THR A 337 -4.09 -4.03 0.42
C THR A 337 -4.75 -5.12 1.26
N ALA A 338 -3.99 -6.05 1.86
CA ALA A 338 -4.55 -7.04 2.78
C ALA A 338 -5.17 -6.39 4.04
N VAL A 339 -4.52 -5.35 4.57
CA VAL A 339 -5.07 -4.56 5.69
C VAL A 339 -6.29 -3.75 5.23
N LEU A 340 -6.25 -3.14 4.04
CA LEU A 340 -7.40 -2.43 3.46
C LEU A 340 -8.62 -3.36 3.25
N LEU A 341 -8.39 -4.58 2.76
CA LEU A 341 -9.45 -5.60 2.63
C LEU A 341 -10.05 -5.96 3.99
N SER A 342 -9.23 -6.08 5.02
CA SER A 342 -9.69 -6.31 6.39
C SER A 342 -10.55 -5.14 6.89
N GLY A 343 -10.21 -3.90 6.54
CA GLY A 343 -11.01 -2.73 6.83
C GLY A 343 -12.35 -2.68 6.09
N LEU A 344 -12.39 -3.08 4.82
CA LEU A 344 -13.65 -3.21 4.09
C LEU A 344 -14.56 -4.25 4.74
N ILE A 345 -14.02 -5.41 5.11
CA ILE A 345 -14.78 -6.45 5.83
C ILE A 345 -15.34 -5.91 7.15
N PHE A 346 -14.56 -5.09 7.87
CA PHE A 346 -15.02 -4.45 9.09
C PHE A 346 -16.24 -3.53 8.84
N HIS A 347 -16.22 -2.75 7.77
CA HIS A 347 -17.37 -1.95 7.36
C HIS A 347 -18.56 -2.76 6.81
N GLY A 348 -18.52 -4.10 6.94
CA GLY A 348 -19.56 -5.01 6.46
C GLY A 348 -19.49 -5.28 4.96
N ILE A 349 -18.40 -4.88 4.30
CA ILE A 349 -18.26 -4.91 2.85
C ILE A 349 -17.33 -6.05 2.45
N ARG A 350 -17.87 -7.01 1.71
CA ARG A 350 -17.08 -8.12 1.16
C ARG A 350 -16.62 -7.78 -0.24
N THR A 351 -15.32 -7.91 -0.48
CA THR A 351 -14.74 -7.76 -1.82
C THR A 351 -14.92 -9.03 -2.65
N GLY A 352 -14.61 -8.93 -3.95
CA GLY A 352 -14.75 -10.02 -4.90
C GLY A 352 -15.61 -9.67 -6.10
N PRO A 353 -16.10 -10.67 -6.85
CA PRO A 353 -16.70 -10.45 -8.17
C PRO A 353 -17.89 -9.50 -8.17
N ARG A 354 -18.67 -9.49 -7.09
CA ARG A 354 -19.84 -8.64 -6.92
C ARG A 354 -19.55 -7.27 -6.33
N PHE A 355 -18.33 -7.01 -5.85
CA PHE A 355 -17.99 -5.76 -5.20
C PHE A 355 -18.21 -4.56 -6.12
N ILE A 356 -17.77 -4.66 -7.38
CA ILE A 356 -17.89 -3.56 -8.35
C ILE A 356 -19.34 -3.32 -8.74
N THR A 357 -20.20 -4.34 -8.69
CA THR A 357 -21.62 -4.22 -9.03
C THR A 357 -22.49 -3.79 -7.85
N GLU A 358 -22.27 -4.34 -6.66
CA GLU A 358 -23.05 -4.07 -5.43
C GLU A 358 -22.56 -2.79 -4.72
N TYR A 359 -21.25 -2.56 -4.70
CA TYR A 359 -20.60 -1.41 -4.06
C TYR A 359 -19.94 -0.49 -5.09
N GLY A 360 -20.56 -0.34 -6.27
CA GLY A 360 -20.02 0.47 -7.36
C GLY A 360 -19.71 1.91 -6.93
N GLY A 361 -20.62 2.57 -6.20
CA GLY A 361 -20.40 3.92 -5.67
C GLY A 361 -19.16 4.04 -4.77
N LEU A 362 -18.93 3.07 -3.88
CA LEU A 362 -17.72 3.01 -3.06
C LEU A 362 -16.49 2.69 -3.91
N THR A 363 -16.60 1.80 -4.88
CA THR A 363 -15.50 1.45 -5.80
C THR A 363 -14.97 2.68 -6.52
N TYR A 364 -15.87 3.48 -7.13
CA TYR A 364 -15.47 4.74 -7.76
C TYR A 364 -14.96 5.77 -6.74
N THR A 365 -15.47 5.76 -5.50
CA THR A 365 -14.95 6.64 -4.43
C THR A 365 -13.50 6.27 -4.09
N ILE A 366 -13.18 4.98 -3.98
CA ILE A 366 -11.80 4.50 -3.78
C ILE A 366 -10.90 4.92 -4.94
N ILE A 367 -11.35 4.70 -6.19
CA ILE A 367 -10.58 5.10 -7.38
C ILE A 367 -10.30 6.60 -7.39
N LEU A 368 -11.32 7.43 -7.18
CA LEU A 368 -11.18 8.87 -7.17
C LEU A 368 -10.36 9.37 -5.98
N SER A 369 -10.36 8.66 -4.84
CA SER A 369 -9.49 9.03 -3.72
C SER A 369 -8.00 8.89 -4.05
N ILE A 370 -7.61 7.95 -4.93
CA ILE A 370 -6.22 7.84 -5.43
C ILE A 370 -5.86 9.02 -6.34
N PHE A 371 -6.82 9.55 -7.11
CA PHE A 371 -6.59 10.74 -7.93
C PHE A 371 -6.40 12.02 -7.08
N VAL A 372 -7.05 12.06 -5.92
CA VAL A 372 -6.96 13.21 -5.00
C VAL A 372 -5.71 13.12 -4.13
N ALA A 373 -5.33 11.91 -3.72
CA ALA A 373 -4.19 11.62 -2.87
C ALA A 373 -2.85 11.86 -3.59
#